data_AF-A0A7G3FFU0-F1
#
_entry.id   AF-A0A7G3FFU0-F1
#
_cell.length_a   1.000
_cell.length_b   1.000
_cell.length_c   1.000
_cell.angle_alpha   90.00
_cell.angle_beta   90.00
_cell.angle_gamma   90.00
#
_symmetry.space_group_name_H-M   'P 1'
#
loop_
_entity.id
_entity.type
_entity.pdbx_description
1 polymer ?
#
loop_
_entity_poly.entity_id
_entity_poly.type
_entity_poly.pdbx_seq_one_letter_code
_entity_poly.pdbx_strand_id
1 'polypeptide(L)'
;MAITATDVNKLRQMTGAGMMDCKKALVEADGDFDKAIEILRKKGQKLSEKRADRETKEGSVFVRTSEDKTSAIIISFTCETDFVAKNDDFQSLGNEIADAAMANKPADLAALNELSLGELTVQAKVTEYIGKIGEKLAVNHYETLTSEQVASYIHSNGKLGVLVALTGTGGNDVAEAGKDVGMQIAAMNPVAVDKDGVDQATIEKEVEIGKEQARAEGKPEQIIEKIAMGKLNKFFQENTLLSQPFVKDSKQSVQQYLDSVNKGMTVTEFKRVAIG
;
A
#
# COMPACT_ATOMS: atom_id res chain seq x y z
N MET A 1 -35.65 19.35 25.90
CA MET A 1 -35.83 20.53 25.02
C MET A 1 -36.21 20.03 23.62
N ALA A 2 -37.01 20.75 22.82
CA ALA A 2 -37.33 20.27 21.48
C ALA A 2 -36.11 20.41 20.56
N ILE A 3 -35.54 19.30 20.10
CA ILE A 3 -34.38 19.30 19.18
C ILE A 3 -34.80 19.90 17.83
N THR A 4 -34.22 21.04 17.46
CA THR A 4 -34.59 21.75 16.22
C THR A 4 -33.82 21.22 15.01
N ALA A 5 -34.35 21.41 13.81
CA ALA A 5 -33.63 21.07 12.58
C ALA A 5 -32.29 21.82 12.46
N THR A 6 -32.22 23.04 12.99
CA THR A 6 -30.99 23.85 13.04
C THR A 6 -29.94 23.19 13.93
N ASP A 7 -30.32 22.68 15.11
CA ASP A 7 -29.39 22.00 16.02
C ASP A 7 -28.83 20.73 15.39
N VAL A 8 -29.69 19.95 14.73
CA VAL A 8 -29.27 18.73 14.01
C VAL A 8 -28.29 19.07 12.90
N ASN A 9 -28.57 20.12 12.11
CA ASN A 9 -27.68 20.52 11.03
C ASN A 9 -26.34 21.07 11.56
N LYS A 10 -26.35 21.79 12.69
CA LYS A 10 -25.13 22.26 13.36
C LYS A 10 -24.27 21.08 13.81
N LEU A 11 -24.85 20.08 14.49
CA LEU A 11 -24.11 18.89 14.91
C LEU A 11 -23.56 18.11 13.70
N ARG A 12 -24.34 18.02 12.61
CA ARG A 12 -23.88 17.43 11.36
C ARG A 12 -22.70 18.18 10.75
N GLN A 13 -22.71 19.51 10.75
CA GLN A 13 -21.57 20.29 10.25
C GLN A 13 -20.33 20.11 11.12
N MET A 14 -20.49 19.97 12.44
CA MET A 14 -19.39 19.75 13.37
C MET A 14 -18.77 18.36 13.25
N THR A 15 -19.58 17.32 13.02
CA THR A 15 -19.14 15.91 13.10
C THR A 15 -19.05 15.20 11.75
N GLY A 16 -19.70 15.75 10.72
CA GLY A 16 -19.89 15.09 9.42
C GLY A 16 -20.88 13.92 9.44
N ALA A 17 -21.42 13.51 10.59
CA ALA A 17 -22.27 12.32 10.70
C ALA A 17 -23.61 12.47 9.98
N GLY A 18 -24.26 11.34 9.66
CA GLY A 18 -25.55 11.32 8.99
C GLY A 18 -26.63 12.12 9.74
N MET A 19 -27.53 12.79 8.99
CA MET A 19 -28.55 13.69 9.56
C MET A 19 -29.42 13.02 10.64
N MET A 20 -29.86 11.78 10.38
CA MET A 20 -30.68 11.03 11.34
C MET A 20 -29.88 10.58 12.56
N ASP A 21 -28.58 10.39 12.43
CA ASP A 21 -27.70 9.99 13.52
C ASP A 21 -27.42 11.17 14.43
N CYS A 22 -27.18 12.35 13.87
CA CYS A 22 -27.11 13.61 14.62
C CYS A 22 -28.41 13.87 15.38
N LYS A 23 -29.56 13.67 14.75
CA LYS A 23 -30.86 13.84 15.41
C LYS A 23 -31.04 12.88 16.58
N LYS A 24 -30.74 11.59 16.39
CA LYS A 24 -30.83 10.57 17.44
C LYS A 24 -29.87 10.87 18.60
N ALA A 25 -28.64 11.25 18.29
CA ALA A 25 -27.64 11.59 19.28
C ALA A 25 -28.07 12.81 20.13
N LEU A 26 -28.58 13.87 19.50
CA LEU A 26 -29.11 15.04 20.22
C LEU A 26 -30.33 14.70 21.09
N VAL A 27 -31.21 13.81 20.62
CA VAL A 27 -32.35 13.35 21.42
C VAL A 27 -31.88 12.56 22.64
N GLU A 28 -30.93 11.64 22.49
CA GLU A 28 -30.35 10.85 23.59
C GLU A 28 -29.48 11.70 24.55
N ALA A 29 -28.92 12.79 24.03
CA ALA A 29 -28.16 13.76 24.80
C ALA A 29 -29.03 14.86 25.44
N ASP A 30 -30.37 14.81 25.29
CA ASP A 30 -31.29 15.86 25.76
C ASP A 30 -30.97 17.27 25.22
N GLY A 31 -30.29 17.34 24.06
CA GLY A 31 -29.85 18.58 23.40
C GLY A 31 -28.42 19.01 23.73
N ASP A 32 -27.70 18.25 24.56
CA ASP A 32 -26.28 18.50 24.87
C ASP A 32 -25.39 18.08 23.68
N PHE A 33 -24.64 19.04 23.12
CA PHE A 33 -23.81 18.81 21.94
C PHE A 33 -22.58 17.96 22.25
N ASP A 34 -21.93 18.16 23.39
CA ASP A 34 -20.71 17.42 23.75
C ASP A 34 -21.06 15.96 24.01
N LYS A 35 -22.15 15.73 24.75
CA LYS A 35 -22.68 14.38 24.97
C LYS A 35 -23.15 13.73 23.66
N ALA A 36 -23.76 14.50 22.74
CA ALA A 36 -24.17 13.98 21.43
C ALA A 36 -22.95 13.57 20.58
N ILE A 37 -21.86 14.32 20.62
CA ILE A 37 -20.59 13.97 19.95
C ILE A 37 -20.04 12.66 20.53
N GLU A 38 -20.03 12.50 21.85
CA GLU A 38 -19.60 11.23 22.48
C GLU A 38 -20.47 10.04 22.05
N ILE A 39 -21.80 10.24 21.95
CA ILE A 39 -22.74 9.19 21.49
C ILE A 39 -22.42 8.80 20.05
N LEU A 40 -22.19 9.77 19.17
CA LEU A 40 -21.80 9.51 17.78
C LEU A 40 -20.47 8.74 17.70
N ARG A 41 -19.49 9.10 18.54
CA ARG A 41 -18.21 8.38 18.63
C ARG A 41 -18.38 6.93 19.06
N LYS A 42 -19.14 6.67 20.13
CA LYS A 42 -19.47 5.31 20.61
C LYS A 42 -20.23 4.51 19.54
N LYS A 43 -21.10 5.18 18.78
CA LYS A 43 -21.79 4.55 17.65
C LYS A 43 -20.83 4.17 16.53
N GLY A 44 -19.85 5.02 16.19
CA GLY A 44 -18.80 4.70 15.21
C GLY A 44 -18.00 3.46 15.61
N GLN A 45 -17.61 3.34 16.88
CA GLN A 45 -16.94 2.15 17.42
C GLN A 45 -17.79 0.87 17.23
N LYS A 46 -19.06 0.91 17.62
CA LYS A 46 -19.99 -0.22 17.41
C LYS A 46 -20.18 -0.57 15.94
N LEU A 47 -20.13 0.42 15.04
CA LEU A 47 -20.24 0.18 13.62
C LEU A 47 -18.97 -0.48 13.06
N SER A 48 -17.79 -0.04 13.52
CA SER A 48 -16.50 -0.66 13.20
C SER A 48 -16.49 -2.13 13.62
N GLU A 49 -16.89 -2.44 14.87
CA GLU A 49 -16.99 -3.82 15.36
C GLU A 49 -17.93 -4.67 14.50
N LYS A 50 -19.14 -4.16 14.19
CA LYS A 50 -20.12 -4.86 13.33
C LYS A 50 -19.66 -5.09 11.90
N ARG A 51 -18.65 -4.35 11.46
CA ARG A 51 -18.13 -4.41 10.09
C ARG A 51 -16.74 -5.03 10.04
N ALA A 52 -16.17 -5.48 11.15
CA ALA A 52 -14.81 -6.01 11.21
C ALA A 52 -14.56 -7.13 10.18
N ASP A 53 -15.56 -7.98 9.94
CA ASP A 53 -15.49 -9.11 8.98
C ASP A 53 -15.73 -8.70 7.52
N ARG A 54 -16.04 -7.43 7.23
CA ARG A 54 -16.22 -6.96 5.85
C ARG A 54 -14.88 -6.86 5.14
N GLU A 55 -14.89 -7.20 3.86
CA GLU A 55 -13.72 -7.02 2.99
C GLU A 55 -13.61 -5.57 2.50
N THR A 56 -12.38 -5.07 2.40
CA THR A 56 -12.08 -3.74 1.85
C THR A 56 -11.19 -3.89 0.60
N LYS A 57 -11.80 -4.15 -0.55
CA LYS A 57 -11.11 -4.36 -1.85
C LYS A 57 -10.92 -3.07 -2.66
N GLU A 58 -11.45 -1.97 -2.14
CA GLU A 58 -11.35 -0.63 -2.71
C GLU A 58 -10.45 0.25 -1.82
N GLY A 59 -9.99 1.38 -2.34
CA GLY A 59 -9.13 2.30 -1.59
C GLY A 59 -8.08 3.01 -2.43
N SER A 60 -7.07 3.55 -1.76
CA SER A 60 -5.93 4.20 -2.40
C SER A 60 -4.64 3.97 -1.63
N VAL A 61 -3.55 3.94 -2.37
CA VAL A 61 -2.19 3.91 -1.86
C VAL A 61 -1.69 5.34 -1.72
N PHE A 62 -1.04 5.64 -0.60
CA PHE A 62 -0.46 6.95 -0.31
C PHE A 62 1.05 6.78 -0.07
N VAL A 63 1.84 7.65 -0.70
CA VAL A 63 3.30 7.65 -0.57
C VAL A 63 3.76 9.01 -0.07
N ARG A 64 4.80 9.01 0.76
CA ARG A 64 5.62 10.19 1.06
C ARG A 64 7.08 9.85 0.88
N THR A 65 7.81 10.79 0.31
CA THR A 65 9.26 10.73 0.12
C THR A 65 9.86 11.97 0.77
N SER A 66 10.96 11.78 1.48
CA SER A 66 11.75 12.88 2.07
C SER A 66 12.27 13.84 1.00
N GLU A 67 12.54 15.09 1.39
CA GLU A 67 13.04 16.12 0.46
C GLU A 67 14.38 15.72 -0.19
N ASP A 68 15.26 15.07 0.57
CA ASP A 68 16.54 14.54 0.08
C ASP A 68 16.41 13.21 -0.68
N LYS A 69 15.18 12.67 -0.74
CA LYS A 69 14.82 11.39 -1.36
C LYS A 69 15.54 10.19 -0.76
N THR A 70 16.07 10.26 0.45
CA THR A 70 16.79 9.13 1.06
C THR A 70 15.86 8.15 1.76
N SER A 71 14.65 8.58 2.08
CA SER A 71 13.64 7.78 2.77
C SER A 71 12.23 8.00 2.22
N ALA A 72 11.42 6.94 2.20
CA ALA A 72 10.02 7.00 1.84
C ALA A 72 9.17 6.03 2.68
N ILE A 73 7.87 6.32 2.73
CA ILE A 73 6.84 5.43 3.29
C ILE A 73 5.75 5.20 2.25
N ILE A 74 5.07 4.07 2.38
CA ILE A 74 3.89 3.72 1.60
C ILE A 74 2.84 3.10 2.53
N ILE A 75 1.60 3.58 2.41
CA ILE A 75 0.44 2.97 3.08
C ILE A 75 -0.62 2.57 2.07
N SER A 76 -1.37 1.50 2.35
CA SER A 76 -2.66 1.26 1.70
C SER A 76 -3.78 1.62 2.67
N PHE A 77 -4.59 2.61 2.32
CA PHE A 77 -5.83 2.92 3.02
C PHE A 77 -7.00 2.37 2.20
N THR A 78 -7.85 1.55 2.81
CA THR A 78 -8.85 0.75 2.11
C THR A 78 -10.27 1.02 2.61
N CYS A 79 -11.25 0.78 1.74
CA CYS A 79 -12.68 0.92 2.00
C CYS A 79 -13.48 -0.19 1.29
N GLU A 80 -14.80 -0.24 1.50
CA GLU A 80 -15.67 -1.25 0.89
C GLU A 80 -15.96 -0.91 -0.58
N THR A 81 -16.17 0.38 -0.91
CA THR A 81 -16.58 0.82 -2.26
C THR A 81 -15.64 1.83 -2.91
N ASP A 82 -15.65 1.91 -4.24
CA ASP A 82 -14.82 2.83 -5.01
C ASP A 82 -15.29 4.29 -4.90
N PHE A 83 -16.58 4.50 -4.60
CA PHE A 83 -17.15 5.81 -4.31
C PHE A 83 -16.51 6.45 -3.07
N VAL A 84 -16.31 5.66 -2.00
CA VAL A 84 -15.62 6.13 -0.79
C VAL A 84 -14.14 6.37 -1.08
N ALA A 85 -13.49 5.50 -1.85
CA ALA A 85 -12.08 5.66 -2.20
C ALA A 85 -11.79 7.00 -2.89
N LYS A 86 -12.73 7.52 -3.69
CA LYS A 86 -12.59 8.79 -4.43
C LYS A 86 -13.07 10.02 -3.64
N ASN A 87 -13.62 9.82 -2.44
CA ASN A 87 -14.19 10.91 -1.65
C ASN A 87 -13.10 11.77 -0.99
N ASP A 88 -13.31 13.08 -0.93
CA ASP A 88 -12.34 14.04 -0.37
C ASP A 88 -12.01 13.77 1.10
N ASP A 89 -12.97 13.35 1.92
CA ASP A 89 -12.73 13.01 3.33
C ASP A 89 -11.77 11.80 3.43
N PHE A 90 -11.99 10.78 2.60
CA PHE A 90 -11.14 9.59 2.57
C PHE A 90 -9.72 9.92 2.11
N GLN A 91 -9.60 10.69 1.02
CA GLN A 91 -8.32 11.12 0.47
C GLN A 91 -7.56 12.02 1.46
N SER A 92 -8.26 12.93 2.14
CA SER A 92 -7.65 13.81 3.14
C SER A 92 -7.11 13.01 4.33
N LEU A 93 -7.91 12.10 4.89
CA LEU A 93 -7.46 11.25 5.98
C LEU A 93 -6.28 10.35 5.58
N GLY A 94 -6.32 9.74 4.39
CA GLY A 94 -5.20 8.93 3.90
C GLY A 94 -3.90 9.74 3.75
N ASN A 95 -4.00 10.99 3.29
CA ASN A 95 -2.86 11.90 3.23
C ASN A 95 -2.35 12.28 4.63
N GLU A 96 -3.23 12.66 5.55
CA GLU A 96 -2.88 12.99 6.93
C GLU A 96 -2.16 11.83 7.64
N ILE A 97 -2.62 10.59 7.47
CA ILE A 97 -1.97 9.40 8.02
C ILE A 97 -0.58 9.20 7.39
N ALA A 98 -0.45 9.36 6.07
CA ALA A 98 0.83 9.24 5.38
C ALA A 98 1.84 10.31 5.82
N ASP A 99 1.38 11.54 6.04
CA ASP A 99 2.19 12.65 6.56
C ASP A 99 2.66 12.36 8.00
N ALA A 100 1.77 11.89 8.87
CA ALA A 100 2.12 11.49 10.23
C ALA A 100 3.12 10.32 10.24
N ALA A 101 2.93 9.33 9.35
CA ALA A 101 3.83 8.20 9.21
C ALA A 101 5.23 8.64 8.76
N MET A 102 5.33 9.56 7.79
CA MET A 102 6.62 10.07 7.32
C MET A 102 7.35 10.88 8.39
N ALA A 103 6.62 11.70 9.15
CA ALA A 103 7.18 12.54 10.20
C ALA A 103 7.70 11.72 11.40
N ASN A 104 7.00 10.66 11.79
CA ASN A 104 7.30 9.91 13.01
C ASN A 104 8.06 8.59 12.76
N LYS A 105 8.03 8.07 11.52
CA LYS A 105 8.70 6.82 11.12
C LYS A 105 8.41 5.64 12.08
N PRO A 106 7.13 5.29 12.31
CA PRO A 106 6.79 4.16 13.18
C PRO A 106 7.45 2.87 12.68
N ALA A 107 7.72 1.93 13.59
CA ALA A 107 8.44 0.71 13.25
C ALA A 107 7.61 -0.25 12.38
N ASP A 108 6.29 -0.25 12.57
CA ASP A 108 5.35 -1.15 11.92
C ASP A 108 3.93 -0.55 11.90
N LEU A 109 2.98 -1.30 11.33
CA LEU A 109 1.58 -0.89 11.23
C LEU A 109 0.92 -0.71 12.59
N ALA A 110 1.30 -1.50 13.60
CA ALA A 110 0.74 -1.37 14.95
C ALA A 110 1.18 -0.04 15.57
N ALA A 111 2.47 0.30 15.46
CA ALA A 111 3.00 1.59 15.90
C ALA A 111 2.38 2.77 15.12
N LEU A 112 2.13 2.61 13.81
CA LEU A 112 1.42 3.63 13.01
C LEU A 112 0.02 3.90 13.54
N ASN A 113 -0.74 2.85 13.87
CA ASN A 113 -2.11 2.97 14.36
C ASN A 113 -2.22 3.70 15.71
N GLU A 114 -1.15 3.67 16.51
CA GLU A 114 -1.05 4.36 17.81
C GLU A 114 -0.52 5.80 17.69
N LEU A 115 -0.04 6.24 16.53
CA LEU A 115 0.43 7.62 16.35
C LEU A 115 -0.71 8.62 16.57
N SER A 116 -0.39 9.75 17.20
CA SER A 116 -1.33 10.86 17.33
C SER A 116 -1.56 11.55 15.99
N LEU A 117 -2.84 11.73 15.66
CA LEU A 117 -3.36 12.47 14.53
C LEU A 117 -4.36 13.52 15.05
N GLY A 118 -3.81 14.66 15.49
CA GLY A 118 -4.53 15.64 16.31
C GLY A 118 -4.75 15.14 17.74
N GLU A 119 -5.98 15.18 18.22
CA GLU A 119 -6.34 14.73 19.59
C GLU A 119 -6.60 13.22 19.69
N LEU A 120 -6.62 12.50 18.57
CA LEU A 120 -6.90 11.06 18.49
C LEU A 120 -5.68 10.31 17.98
N THR A 121 -5.64 8.99 18.19
CA THR A 121 -4.71 8.13 17.44
C THR A 121 -5.20 7.93 16.00
N VAL A 122 -4.32 7.47 15.11
CA VAL A 122 -4.68 7.07 13.74
C VAL A 122 -5.86 6.07 13.77
N GLN A 123 -5.79 5.02 14.59
CA GLN A 123 -6.86 4.02 14.71
C GLN A 123 -8.19 4.64 15.17
N ALA A 124 -8.13 5.55 16.15
CA ALA A 124 -9.33 6.21 16.65
C ALA A 124 -9.94 7.17 15.62
N LYS A 125 -9.11 7.88 14.84
CA LYS A 125 -9.55 8.74 13.74
C LYS A 125 -10.18 7.94 12.60
N VAL A 126 -9.59 6.80 12.22
CA VAL A 126 -10.19 5.87 11.24
C VAL A 126 -11.56 5.38 11.73
N THR A 127 -11.70 5.04 13.02
CA THR A 127 -12.97 4.61 13.62
C THR A 127 -14.03 5.71 13.64
N GLU A 128 -13.64 6.96 13.88
CA GLU A 128 -14.51 8.14 13.75
C GLU A 128 -15.03 8.28 12.32
N TYR A 129 -14.16 8.12 11.32
CA TYR A 129 -14.54 8.18 9.90
C TYR A 129 -15.42 7.02 9.47
N ILE A 130 -15.28 5.82 10.05
CA ILE A 130 -16.25 4.72 9.85
C ILE A 130 -17.64 5.15 10.31
N GLY A 131 -17.77 5.85 11.44
CA GLY A 131 -19.04 6.38 11.92
C GLY A 131 -19.65 7.44 11.00
N LYS A 132 -18.81 8.27 10.38
CA LYS A 132 -19.19 9.32 9.43
C LYS A 132 -19.60 8.76 8.06
N ILE A 133 -18.77 7.89 7.49
CA ILE A 133 -18.92 7.36 6.13
C ILE A 133 -19.88 6.18 6.08
N GLY A 134 -19.89 5.35 7.12
CA GLY A 134 -20.75 4.18 7.21
C GLY A 134 -20.21 2.94 6.47
N GLU A 135 -18.93 2.92 6.11
CA GLU A 135 -18.20 1.77 5.56
C GLU A 135 -17.00 1.42 6.45
N LYS A 136 -16.53 0.17 6.39
CA LYS A 136 -15.25 -0.22 6.96
C LYS A 136 -14.13 0.52 6.25
N LEU A 137 -13.25 1.11 7.05
CA LEU A 137 -12.01 1.74 6.61
C LEU A 137 -10.85 1.09 7.35
N ALA A 138 -9.71 0.92 6.69
CA ALA A 138 -8.55 0.33 7.35
C ALA A 138 -7.23 0.78 6.69
N VAL A 139 -6.19 0.92 7.50
CA VAL A 139 -4.81 0.94 7.01
C VAL A 139 -4.33 -0.50 7.01
N ASN A 140 -4.21 -1.10 5.82
CA ASN A 140 -3.91 -2.55 5.70
C ASN A 140 -2.42 -2.85 5.55
N HIS A 141 -1.65 -1.93 4.99
CA HIS A 141 -0.21 -2.07 4.78
C HIS A 141 0.46 -0.77 5.14
N TYR A 142 1.64 -0.91 5.73
CA TYR A 142 2.57 0.17 5.99
C TYR A 142 3.97 -0.39 5.78
N GLU A 143 4.72 0.22 4.87
CA GLU A 143 6.10 -0.13 4.60
C GLU A 143 6.94 1.14 4.57
N THR A 144 8.21 1.00 4.95
CA THR A 144 9.22 2.06 4.85
C THR A 144 10.38 1.59 4.02
N LEU A 145 11.10 2.54 3.42
CA LEU A 145 12.30 2.24 2.64
C LEU A 145 13.31 3.37 2.81
N THR A 146 14.58 3.03 2.99
CA THR A 146 15.70 3.98 3.06
C THR A 146 16.82 3.51 2.15
N SER A 147 17.46 4.43 1.43
CA SER A 147 18.56 4.15 0.52
C SER A 147 19.37 5.41 0.21
N GLU A 148 20.36 5.31 -0.69
CA GLU A 148 21.05 6.48 -1.25
C GLU A 148 20.07 7.39 -2.01
N GLN A 149 19.17 6.79 -2.78
CA GLN A 149 17.99 7.44 -3.36
C GLN A 149 16.80 6.47 -3.33
N VAL A 150 15.62 6.98 -3.00
CA VAL A 150 14.37 6.24 -3.01
C VAL A 150 13.45 6.86 -4.05
N ALA A 151 13.07 6.07 -5.04
CA ALA A 151 12.06 6.44 -6.01
C ALA A 151 10.71 5.82 -5.65
N SER A 152 9.63 6.47 -6.07
CA SER A 152 8.29 5.97 -5.88
C SER A 152 7.47 6.04 -7.15
N TYR A 153 6.58 5.08 -7.33
CA TYR A 153 5.62 5.07 -8.44
C TYR A 153 4.24 4.66 -7.91
N ILE A 154 3.21 5.46 -8.20
CA ILE A 154 1.81 5.10 -7.98
C ILE A 154 1.18 4.86 -9.35
N HIS A 155 0.57 3.69 -9.54
CA HIS A 155 -0.13 3.37 -10.77
C HIS A 155 -1.37 4.25 -10.94
N SER A 156 -1.79 4.51 -12.17
CA SER A 156 -2.82 5.51 -12.51
C SER A 156 -4.18 5.29 -11.85
N ASN A 157 -4.48 4.07 -11.41
CA ASN A 157 -5.71 3.75 -10.68
C ASN A 157 -5.65 4.04 -9.17
N GLY A 158 -4.50 4.49 -8.65
CA GLY A 158 -4.29 4.79 -7.24
C GLY A 158 -4.25 3.58 -6.30
N LYS A 159 -4.44 2.35 -6.80
CA LYS A 159 -4.52 1.13 -5.98
C LYS A 159 -3.21 0.38 -5.82
N LEU A 160 -2.18 0.76 -6.57
CA LEU A 160 -0.88 0.11 -6.54
C LEU A 160 0.20 1.17 -6.41
N GLY A 161 1.07 1.01 -5.42
CA GLY A 161 2.28 1.81 -5.28
C GLY A 161 3.53 0.97 -5.12
N VAL A 162 4.66 1.55 -5.51
CA VAL A 162 5.99 0.95 -5.44
C VAL A 162 6.96 1.95 -4.82
N LEU A 163 7.82 1.46 -3.93
CA LEU A 163 9.04 2.13 -3.50
C LEU A 163 10.26 1.36 -4.02
N VAL A 164 11.29 2.06 -4.47
CA VAL A 164 12.51 1.48 -5.07
C VAL A 164 13.74 2.08 -4.40
N ALA A 165 14.58 1.25 -3.78
CA ALA A 165 15.84 1.65 -3.16
C ALA A 165 16.97 1.56 -4.19
N LEU A 166 17.45 2.73 -4.64
CA LEU A 166 18.52 2.87 -5.62
C LEU A 166 19.84 3.21 -4.92
N THR A 167 20.90 2.51 -5.31
CA THR A 167 22.28 2.77 -4.87
C THR A 167 23.21 2.90 -6.07
N GLY A 168 24.39 3.49 -5.86
CA GLY A 168 25.33 3.74 -6.95
C GLY A 168 24.81 4.84 -7.86
N THR A 169 24.09 5.82 -7.32
CA THR A 169 23.57 6.97 -8.10
C THR A 169 24.64 8.01 -8.35
N GLY A 170 25.65 8.07 -7.47
CA GLY A 170 26.80 8.97 -7.62
C GLY A 170 26.41 10.46 -7.53
N GLY A 171 25.25 10.77 -6.94
CA GLY A 171 24.70 12.13 -6.86
C GLY A 171 24.05 12.63 -8.16
N ASN A 172 23.88 11.76 -9.17
CA ASN A 172 23.18 12.11 -10.40
C ASN A 172 21.66 12.16 -10.19
N ASP A 173 20.96 12.93 -11.04
CA ASP A 173 19.49 12.88 -11.07
C ASP A 173 19.01 11.59 -11.74
N VAL A 174 18.49 10.68 -10.92
CA VAL A 174 18.01 9.35 -11.33
C VAL A 174 16.48 9.23 -11.25
N ALA A 175 15.76 10.36 -11.19
CA ALA A 175 14.31 10.36 -11.00
C ALA A 175 13.55 9.60 -12.09
N GLU A 176 13.94 9.77 -13.35
CA GLU A 176 13.31 9.05 -14.47
C GLU A 176 13.58 7.55 -14.40
N ALA A 177 14.84 7.15 -14.15
CA ALA A 177 15.21 5.75 -14.01
C ALA A 177 14.47 5.06 -12.85
N GLY A 178 14.37 5.74 -11.70
CA GLY A 178 13.62 5.22 -10.56
C GLY A 178 12.12 5.08 -10.83
N LYS A 179 11.51 6.03 -11.54
CA LYS A 179 10.12 5.92 -11.98
C LYS A 179 9.92 4.74 -12.93
N ASP A 180 10.83 4.56 -13.87
CA ASP A 180 10.76 3.50 -14.88
C ASP A 180 10.91 2.11 -14.26
N VAL A 181 11.80 1.96 -13.28
CA VAL A 181 11.90 0.75 -12.47
C VAL A 181 10.65 0.56 -11.60
N GLY A 182 10.09 1.63 -11.03
CA GLY A 182 8.81 1.56 -10.31
C GLY A 182 7.67 1.02 -11.20
N MET A 183 7.62 1.46 -12.46
CA MET A 183 6.68 0.95 -13.47
C MET A 183 6.93 -0.52 -13.81
N GLN A 184 8.20 -0.92 -13.96
CA GLN A 184 8.59 -2.32 -14.17
C GLN A 184 8.06 -3.21 -13.04
N ILE A 185 8.33 -2.85 -11.79
CA ILE A 185 7.92 -3.62 -10.60
C ILE A 185 6.39 -3.70 -10.52
N ALA A 186 5.69 -2.60 -10.80
CA ALA A 186 4.23 -2.58 -10.80
C ALA A 186 3.64 -3.57 -11.81
N ALA A 187 4.19 -3.61 -13.03
CA ALA A 187 3.70 -4.43 -14.14
C ALA A 187 4.11 -5.90 -14.03
N MET A 188 5.37 -6.17 -13.68
CA MET A 188 5.96 -7.50 -13.74
C MET A 188 5.90 -8.26 -12.42
N ASN A 189 5.61 -7.58 -11.31
CA ASN A 189 5.50 -8.17 -9.97
C ASN A 189 6.64 -9.16 -9.64
N PRO A 190 7.92 -8.73 -9.74
CA PRO A 190 9.05 -9.59 -9.42
C PRO A 190 8.95 -10.12 -7.99
N VAL A 191 9.38 -11.36 -7.77
CA VAL A 191 9.38 -12.00 -6.45
C VAL A 191 10.56 -11.57 -5.58
N ALA A 192 11.63 -11.09 -6.20
CA ALA A 192 12.86 -10.64 -5.55
C ALA A 192 13.64 -9.66 -6.44
N VAL A 193 14.63 -8.99 -5.86
CA VAL A 193 15.55 -8.10 -6.60
C VAL A 193 16.37 -8.92 -7.61
N ASP A 194 16.95 -10.02 -7.14
CA ASP A 194 17.73 -10.97 -7.93
C ASP A 194 17.40 -12.40 -7.48
N LYS A 195 18.11 -13.38 -8.06
CA LYS A 195 17.91 -14.80 -7.74
C LYS A 195 18.30 -15.16 -6.29
N ASP A 196 19.20 -14.40 -5.67
CA ASP A 196 19.71 -14.70 -4.33
C ASP A 196 18.70 -14.26 -3.26
N GLY A 197 17.79 -13.34 -3.60
CA GLY A 197 16.64 -12.97 -2.78
C GLY A 197 15.42 -13.89 -2.88
N VAL A 198 15.45 -14.95 -3.71
CA VAL A 198 14.33 -15.89 -3.84
C VAL A 198 14.40 -16.94 -2.73
N ASP A 199 13.31 -17.14 -1.99
CA ASP A 199 13.29 -18.12 -0.90
C ASP A 199 13.41 -19.57 -1.42
N GLN A 200 14.06 -20.41 -0.60
CA GLN A 200 14.36 -21.80 -0.95
C GLN A 200 13.09 -22.62 -1.25
N ALA A 201 11.97 -22.33 -0.57
CA ALA A 201 10.72 -23.07 -0.79
C ALA A 201 10.11 -22.75 -2.16
N THR A 202 10.19 -21.50 -2.62
CA THR A 202 9.84 -21.11 -3.99
C THR A 202 10.75 -21.80 -5.00
N ILE A 203 12.07 -21.83 -4.77
CA ILE A 203 13.02 -22.50 -5.67
C ILE A 203 12.68 -23.99 -5.82
N GLU A 204 12.49 -24.70 -4.70
CA GLU A 204 12.14 -26.13 -4.70
C GLU A 204 10.82 -26.39 -5.41
N LYS A 205 9.82 -25.54 -5.18
CA LYS A 205 8.53 -25.63 -5.84
C LYS A 205 8.64 -25.46 -7.35
N GLU A 206 9.38 -24.47 -7.83
CA GLU A 206 9.59 -24.24 -9.26
C GLU A 206 10.38 -25.37 -9.93
N VAL A 207 11.34 -25.97 -9.21
CA VAL A 207 12.04 -27.18 -9.68
C VAL A 207 11.06 -28.34 -9.84
N GLU A 208 10.22 -28.63 -8.83
CA GLU A 208 9.26 -29.72 -8.90
C GLU A 208 8.21 -29.50 -10.00
N ILE A 209 7.69 -28.28 -10.15
CA ILE A 209 6.81 -27.90 -11.28
C ILE A 209 7.52 -28.19 -12.61
N GLY A 210 8.80 -27.80 -12.73
CA GLY A 210 9.60 -28.05 -13.92
C GLY A 210 9.75 -29.55 -14.24
N LYS A 211 9.94 -30.39 -13.22
CA LYS A 211 10.03 -31.85 -13.34
C LYS A 211 8.70 -32.46 -13.77
N GLU A 212 7.61 -32.08 -13.12
CA GLU A 212 6.26 -32.58 -13.44
C GLU A 212 5.88 -32.27 -14.89
N GLN A 213 6.14 -31.03 -15.34
CA GLN A 213 5.91 -30.66 -16.73
C GLN A 213 6.77 -31.49 -17.71
N ALA A 214 8.06 -31.71 -17.40
CA ALA A 214 8.93 -32.52 -18.25
C ALA A 214 8.48 -33.99 -18.31
N ARG A 215 7.98 -34.57 -17.20
CA ARG A 215 7.37 -35.92 -17.18
C ARG A 215 6.11 -35.97 -18.04
N ALA A 216 5.24 -34.97 -17.92
CA ALA A 216 4.01 -34.88 -18.70
C ALA A 216 4.27 -34.74 -20.22
N GLU A 217 5.38 -34.08 -20.60
CA GLU A 217 5.88 -33.99 -21.97
C GLU A 217 6.57 -35.28 -22.47
N GLY A 218 6.64 -36.34 -21.67
CA GLY A 218 7.22 -37.63 -22.04
C GLY A 218 8.75 -37.64 -22.11
N LYS A 219 9.43 -36.74 -21.40
CA LYS A 219 10.90 -36.68 -21.40
C LYS A 219 11.50 -37.83 -20.56
N PRO A 220 12.65 -38.42 -20.96
CA PRO A 220 13.31 -39.47 -20.19
C PRO A 220 13.77 -39.00 -18.80
N GLU A 221 13.57 -39.80 -17.74
CA GLU A 221 13.87 -39.43 -16.33
C GLU A 221 15.29 -38.86 -16.14
N GLN A 222 16.28 -39.42 -16.83
CA GLN A 222 17.69 -38.99 -16.77
C GLN A 222 17.95 -37.55 -17.22
N ILE A 223 17.06 -36.91 -17.99
CA ILE A 223 17.21 -35.51 -18.42
C ILE A 223 16.27 -34.55 -17.69
N ILE A 224 15.36 -35.06 -16.86
CA ILE A 224 14.29 -34.26 -16.24
C ILE A 224 14.86 -33.20 -15.30
N GLU A 225 15.82 -33.58 -14.45
CA GLU A 225 16.50 -32.65 -13.55
C GLU A 225 17.13 -31.48 -14.32
N LYS A 226 17.82 -31.78 -15.43
CA LYS A 226 18.45 -30.76 -16.27
C LYS A 226 17.43 -29.82 -16.90
N ILE A 227 16.28 -30.34 -17.33
CA ILE A 227 15.18 -29.52 -17.89
C ILE A 227 14.58 -28.63 -16.80
N ALA A 228 14.34 -29.17 -15.60
CA ALA A 228 13.82 -28.42 -14.47
C ALA A 228 14.75 -27.26 -14.08
N MET A 229 16.06 -27.50 -14.00
CA MET A 229 17.04 -26.44 -13.75
C MET A 229 17.08 -25.38 -14.85
N GLY A 230 16.86 -25.78 -16.12
CA GLY A 230 16.70 -24.82 -17.22
C GLY A 230 15.46 -23.94 -17.06
N LYS A 231 14.33 -24.53 -16.64
CA LYS A 231 13.09 -23.80 -16.35
C LYS A 231 13.25 -22.87 -15.14
N LEU A 232 13.94 -23.31 -14.09
CA LEU A 232 14.28 -22.47 -12.93
C LEU A 232 15.13 -21.27 -13.33
N ASN A 233 16.14 -21.44 -14.18
CA ASN A 233 16.95 -20.33 -14.68
C ASN A 233 16.09 -19.31 -15.46
N LYS A 234 15.13 -19.79 -16.26
CA LYS A 234 14.17 -18.93 -16.94
C LYS A 234 13.24 -18.21 -15.94
N PHE A 235 12.78 -18.91 -14.91
CA PHE A 235 12.01 -18.31 -13.82
C PHE A 235 12.78 -17.16 -13.18
N PHE A 236 14.07 -17.33 -12.86
CA PHE A 236 14.89 -16.23 -12.32
C PHE A 236 15.00 -15.06 -13.29
N GLN A 237 15.17 -15.32 -14.58
CA GLN A 237 15.21 -14.25 -15.59
C GLN A 237 13.90 -13.48 -15.69
N GLU A 238 12.75 -14.15 -15.56
CA GLU A 238 11.44 -13.52 -15.75
C GLU A 238 10.83 -12.98 -14.45
N ASN A 239 11.26 -13.45 -13.28
CA ASN A 239 10.63 -13.14 -11.99
C ASN A 239 11.54 -12.42 -10.99
N THR A 240 12.81 -12.16 -11.34
CA THR A 240 13.69 -11.33 -10.50
C THR A 240 13.97 -10.01 -11.18
N LEU A 241 13.83 -8.90 -10.45
CA LEU A 241 13.78 -7.55 -11.01
C LEU A 241 14.98 -7.24 -11.93
N LEU A 242 16.20 -7.44 -11.44
CA LEU A 242 17.41 -7.04 -12.16
C LEU A 242 17.66 -7.83 -13.45
N SER A 243 17.18 -9.08 -13.48
CA SER A 243 17.35 -9.99 -14.63
C SER A 243 16.23 -9.83 -15.67
N GLN A 244 15.08 -9.29 -15.26
CA GLN A 244 13.93 -9.12 -16.14
C GLN A 244 14.27 -8.27 -17.38
N PRO A 245 13.73 -8.63 -18.57
CA PRO A 245 13.69 -7.74 -19.70
C PRO A 245 12.98 -6.44 -19.31
N PHE A 246 13.58 -5.31 -19.66
CA PHE A 246 13.02 -4.01 -19.34
C PHE A 246 11.78 -3.73 -20.20
N VAL A 247 10.64 -3.41 -19.58
CA VAL A 247 9.34 -3.28 -20.26
C VAL A 247 9.36 -2.22 -21.36
N LYS A 248 10.15 -1.15 -21.21
CA LYS A 248 10.27 -0.11 -22.24
C LYS A 248 11.24 -0.46 -23.37
N ASP A 249 12.18 -1.37 -23.11
CA ASP A 249 13.14 -1.86 -24.12
C ASP A 249 13.59 -3.29 -23.77
N SER A 250 12.92 -4.28 -24.37
CA SER A 250 13.15 -5.69 -24.08
C SER A 250 14.49 -6.24 -24.58
N LYS A 251 15.31 -5.42 -25.26
CA LYS A 251 16.66 -5.79 -25.70
C LYS A 251 17.69 -5.78 -24.56
N GLN A 252 17.34 -5.18 -23.43
CA GLN A 252 18.19 -5.09 -22.25
C GLN A 252 17.43 -5.50 -20.99
N SER A 253 18.16 -5.95 -19.97
CA SER A 253 17.61 -6.17 -18.65
C SER A 253 17.46 -4.87 -17.87
N VAL A 254 16.73 -4.90 -16.75
CA VAL A 254 16.63 -3.77 -15.82
C VAL A 254 18.00 -3.36 -15.29
N GLN A 255 18.87 -4.31 -14.94
CA GLN A 255 20.24 -3.99 -14.50
C GLN A 255 21.05 -3.29 -15.60
N GLN A 256 20.97 -3.77 -16.85
CA GLN A 256 21.66 -3.14 -17.98
C GLN A 256 21.14 -1.72 -18.24
N TYR A 257 19.83 -1.51 -18.11
CA TYR A 257 19.24 -0.18 -18.19
C TYR A 257 19.79 0.74 -17.11
N LEU A 258 19.81 0.30 -15.84
CA LEU A 258 20.35 1.09 -14.73
C LEU A 258 21.83 1.43 -14.93
N ASP A 259 22.65 0.45 -15.34
CA ASP A 259 24.07 0.67 -15.67
C ASP A 259 24.28 1.66 -16.82
N SER A 260 23.37 1.70 -17.79
CA SER A 260 23.41 2.65 -18.90
C SER A 260 23.12 4.10 -18.48
N VAL A 261 22.32 4.27 -17.43
CA VAL A 261 21.99 5.58 -16.83
C VAL A 261 23.15 6.06 -15.95
N ASN A 262 23.63 5.20 -15.06
CA ASN A 262 24.85 5.44 -14.30
C ASN A 262 25.53 4.11 -13.97
N LYS A 263 26.81 4.00 -14.33
CA LYS A 263 27.56 2.75 -14.16
C LYS A 263 27.63 2.34 -12.68
N GLY A 264 27.22 1.12 -12.37
CA GLY A 264 27.16 0.60 -11.01
C GLY A 264 25.87 0.95 -10.27
N MET A 265 24.93 1.63 -10.91
CA MET A 265 23.60 1.84 -10.34
C MET A 265 22.83 0.53 -10.29
N THR A 266 22.15 0.28 -9.17
CA THR A 266 21.34 -0.92 -8.99
C THR A 266 20.20 -0.68 -8.01
N VAL A 267 19.32 -1.66 -7.88
CA VAL A 267 18.25 -1.70 -6.89
C VAL A 267 18.68 -2.66 -5.78
N THR A 268 18.57 -2.23 -4.53
CA THR A 268 18.90 -3.06 -3.36
C THR A 268 17.66 -3.68 -2.71
N GLU A 269 16.53 -2.98 -2.82
CA GLU A 269 15.26 -3.40 -2.24
C GLU A 269 14.11 -2.70 -2.96
N PHE A 270 12.93 -3.30 -2.99
CA PHE A 270 11.70 -2.63 -3.37
C PHE A 270 10.55 -3.04 -2.46
N LYS A 271 9.55 -2.16 -2.34
CA LYS A 271 8.26 -2.46 -1.71
C LYS A 271 7.17 -2.28 -2.74
N ARG A 272 6.29 -3.26 -2.90
CA ARG A 272 5.13 -3.19 -3.80
C ARG A 272 3.86 -3.45 -2.99
N VAL A 273 3.00 -2.44 -2.91
CA VAL A 273 1.72 -2.51 -2.20
C VAL A 273 0.59 -2.39 -3.21
N ALA A 274 -0.34 -3.35 -3.19
CA ALA A 274 -1.51 -3.35 -4.07
C ALA A 274 -2.79 -3.58 -3.24
N ILE A 275 -3.84 -2.85 -3.59
CA ILE A 275 -5.20 -2.99 -3.05
C ILE A 275 -6.02 -3.81 -4.03
N GLY A 276 -6.64 -4.88 -3.54
CA GLY A 276 -7.47 -5.80 -4.33
C GLY A 276 -6.98 -7.22 -4.20
#